data_AF-A0A7S4LX68-F1
#
_entry.id   AF-A0A7S4LX68-F1
#
_cell.length_a   1.000
_cell.length_b   1.000
_cell.length_c   1.000
_cell.angle_alpha   90.00
_cell.angle_beta   90.00
_cell.angle_gamma   90.00
#
_symmetry.space_group_name_H-M   'P 1'
#
loop_
_entity.id
_entity.type
_entity.pdbx_description
1 polymer ?
#
loop_
_entity_poly.entity_id
_entity_poly.type
_entity_poly.pdbx_seq_one_letter_code
_entity_poly.pdbx_strand_id
1 'polypeptide(L)'
;MKMPQIKNVFSSNRVNPPPQQETARPVTVADLLQRGANQNDRSVEPTGFNSIHELRDFARNNPLPNTLYRAHFGDRDEIDAYGLERSDASDKKSGDDYLADIIKHTSRTGGSSGGVLSLSGSLQTARRFATGRTVVQIDASAFSGRFKTTAQILLDDADRLMAAKKVSPSTVRNALEHLQSDGESEAFYLDGDIPRSAVTQIY
;
A
#
# COMPACT_ATOMS: atom_id res chain seq x y z
N MET A 1 -34.58 -75.83 27.14
CA MET A 1 -34.89 -74.39 27.20
C MET A 1 -33.73 -73.62 26.58
N LYS A 2 -33.96 -72.92 25.46
CA LYS A 2 -32.94 -72.10 24.76
C LYS A 2 -33.00 -70.67 25.31
N MET A 3 -31.87 -70.12 25.74
CA MET A 3 -31.73 -68.69 26.06
C MET A 3 -31.75 -67.84 24.78
N PRO A 4 -32.33 -66.63 24.79
CA PRO A 4 -32.29 -65.72 23.65
C PRO A 4 -30.95 -64.98 23.59
N GLN A 5 -30.37 -64.86 22.39
CA GLN A 5 -29.22 -64.00 22.15
C GLN A 5 -29.65 -62.54 22.03
N ILE A 6 -29.02 -61.67 22.81
CA ILE A 6 -29.14 -60.22 22.72
C ILE A 6 -28.27 -59.76 21.54
N LYS A 7 -28.90 -59.20 20.50
CA LYS A 7 -28.18 -58.54 19.41
C LYS A 7 -27.55 -57.25 19.93
N ASN A 8 -26.23 -57.16 19.88
CA ASN A 8 -25.51 -55.90 20.07
C ASN A 8 -25.83 -54.96 18.91
N VAL A 9 -26.73 -54.01 19.15
CA VAL A 9 -27.00 -52.87 18.25
C VAL A 9 -26.11 -51.72 18.73
N PHE A 10 -24.80 -51.82 18.47
CA PHE A 10 -23.94 -50.64 18.50
C PHE A 10 -23.74 -50.17 17.08
N SER A 11 -24.65 -49.30 16.66
CA SER A 11 -24.59 -48.51 15.45
C SER A 11 -23.23 -47.82 15.35
N SER A 12 -22.58 -48.03 14.21
CA SER A 12 -21.40 -47.34 13.74
C SER A 12 -21.69 -45.85 13.53
N ASN A 13 -21.71 -45.05 14.61
CA ASN A 13 -21.58 -43.60 14.54
C ASN A 13 -20.09 -43.25 14.46
N ARG A 14 -19.48 -43.45 13.29
CA ARG A 14 -18.32 -42.64 12.91
C ARG A 14 -18.85 -41.26 12.56
N VAL A 15 -18.93 -40.40 13.55
CA VAL A 15 -19.02 -38.96 13.32
C VAL A 15 -17.71 -38.59 12.62
N ASN A 16 -17.73 -38.43 11.30
CA ASN A 16 -16.65 -37.72 10.64
C ASN A 16 -16.61 -36.35 11.29
N PRO A 17 -15.50 -35.95 11.94
CA PRO A 17 -15.37 -34.56 12.33
C PRO A 17 -15.56 -33.71 11.05
N PRO A 18 -16.29 -32.59 11.11
CA PRO A 18 -16.36 -31.69 9.97
C PRO A 18 -14.93 -31.38 9.52
N PRO A 19 -14.65 -31.27 8.21
CA PRO A 19 -13.32 -30.88 7.75
C PRO A 19 -12.95 -29.63 8.53
N GLN A 20 -11.89 -29.73 9.32
CA GLN A 20 -11.31 -28.57 9.98
C GLN A 20 -11.06 -27.59 8.84
N GLN A 21 -11.84 -26.52 8.79
CA GLN A 21 -11.44 -25.33 8.05
C GLN A 21 -10.13 -24.94 8.72
N GLU A 22 -9.01 -25.38 8.15
CA GLU A 22 -7.75 -24.68 8.32
C GLU A 22 -8.12 -23.22 8.09
N THR A 23 -8.08 -22.43 9.15
CA THR A 23 -8.17 -20.99 9.02
C THR A 23 -6.95 -20.62 8.22
N ALA A 24 -7.11 -20.60 6.89
CA ALA A 24 -6.03 -20.39 5.96
C ALA A 24 -5.32 -19.12 6.41
N ARG A 25 -4.04 -19.25 6.77
CA ARG A 25 -3.25 -18.13 7.26
C ARG A 25 -3.43 -16.94 6.29
N PRO A 26 -3.59 -15.70 6.79
CA PRO A 26 -3.68 -14.55 5.92
C PRO A 26 -2.51 -14.51 4.93
N VAL A 27 -2.79 -14.19 3.68
CA VAL A 27 -1.76 -13.99 2.65
C VAL A 27 -0.91 -12.78 3.02
N THR A 28 0.40 -12.92 2.95
CA THR A 28 1.38 -11.87 3.24
C THR A 28 2.09 -11.38 1.97
N VAL A 29 2.77 -10.24 2.06
CA VAL A 29 3.69 -9.74 1.03
C VAL A 29 4.77 -10.76 0.74
N ALA A 30 5.31 -11.43 1.77
CA ALA A 30 6.30 -12.50 1.56
C ALA A 30 5.73 -13.66 0.73
N ASP A 31 4.48 -14.06 0.96
CA ASP A 31 3.80 -15.08 0.14
C ASP A 31 3.63 -14.61 -1.31
N LEU A 32 3.26 -13.33 -1.52
CA LEU A 32 3.10 -12.75 -2.86
C LEU A 32 4.41 -12.72 -3.63
N LEU A 33 5.50 -12.30 -2.97
CA LEU A 33 6.83 -12.27 -3.56
C LEU A 33 7.33 -13.66 -3.91
N GLN A 34 7.17 -14.63 -3.00
CA GLN A 34 7.56 -16.01 -3.25
C GLN A 34 6.81 -16.63 -4.43
N ARG A 35 5.51 -16.34 -4.55
CA ARG A 35 4.69 -16.79 -5.68
C ARG A 35 5.11 -16.12 -6.98
N GLY A 36 5.32 -14.80 -6.98
CA GLY A 36 5.76 -14.06 -8.16
C GLY A 36 7.17 -14.42 -8.65
N ALA A 37 8.04 -14.90 -7.76
CA ALA A 37 9.39 -15.37 -8.10
C ALA A 37 9.41 -16.79 -8.70
N ASN A 38 8.33 -17.56 -8.55
CA ASN A 38 8.27 -18.94 -9.02
C ASN A 38 8.04 -19.00 -10.54
N GLN A 39 9.13 -19.11 -11.30
CA GLN A 39 9.10 -19.21 -12.77
C GLN A 39 8.33 -20.43 -13.30
N ASN A 40 8.04 -21.43 -12.47
CA ASN A 40 7.24 -22.59 -12.86
C ASN A 40 5.73 -22.33 -12.71
N ASP A 41 5.31 -21.31 -11.97
CA ASP A 41 3.91 -20.91 -11.82
C ASP A 41 3.54 -19.83 -12.85
N ARG A 42 3.24 -20.27 -14.07
CA ARG A 42 2.85 -19.38 -15.18
C ARG A 42 1.47 -18.73 -14.99
N SER A 43 0.76 -19.03 -13.90
CA SER A 43 -0.54 -18.42 -13.59
C SER A 43 -0.41 -17.12 -12.80
N VAL A 44 0.81 -16.76 -12.40
CA VAL A 44 1.10 -15.59 -11.56
C VAL A 44 2.05 -14.65 -12.29
N GLU A 45 1.60 -13.41 -12.48
CA GLU A 45 2.44 -12.34 -13.01
C GLU A 45 3.51 -11.93 -11.98
N PRO A 46 4.74 -11.62 -12.41
CA PRO A 46 5.84 -11.27 -11.52
C PRO A 46 5.56 -9.99 -10.74
N THR A 47 6.14 -9.88 -9.55
CA THR A 47 6.04 -8.70 -8.66
C THR A 47 7.17 -7.70 -8.86
N GLY A 48 8.18 -8.03 -9.68
CA GLY A 48 9.42 -7.26 -9.81
C GLY A 48 10.48 -7.53 -8.72
N PHE A 49 10.11 -8.23 -7.65
CA PHE A 49 11.01 -8.61 -6.55
C PHE A 49 10.96 -10.12 -6.30
N ASN A 50 12.09 -10.75 -6.02
CA ASN A 50 12.19 -12.19 -5.80
C ASN A 50 11.99 -12.59 -4.34
N SER A 51 12.13 -11.66 -3.39
CA SER A 51 12.01 -11.94 -1.97
C SER A 51 11.73 -10.69 -1.13
N ILE A 52 11.27 -10.91 0.11
CA ILE A 52 11.11 -9.83 1.09
C ILE A 52 12.46 -9.15 1.42
N HIS A 53 13.58 -9.87 1.32
CA HIS A 53 14.91 -9.29 1.54
C HIS A 53 15.25 -8.29 0.43
N GLU A 54 14.93 -8.62 -0.81
CA GLU A 54 15.13 -7.72 -1.95
C GLU A 54 14.29 -6.45 -1.82
N LEU A 55 13.02 -6.55 -1.41
CA LEU A 55 12.19 -5.39 -1.14
C LEU A 55 12.74 -4.53 0.01
N ARG A 56 13.27 -5.16 1.07
CA ARG A 56 13.92 -4.44 2.18
C ARG A 56 15.21 -3.75 1.77
N ASP A 57 16.02 -4.39 0.92
CA ASP A 57 17.25 -3.80 0.41
C ASP A 57 16.94 -2.67 -0.56
N PHE A 58 15.90 -2.81 -1.38
CA PHE A 58 15.38 -1.74 -2.22
C PHE A 58 14.94 -0.52 -1.39
N ALA A 59 14.12 -0.72 -0.35
CA ALA A 59 13.70 0.37 0.54
C ALA A 59 14.87 1.03 1.29
N ARG A 60 15.94 0.27 1.58
CA ARG A 60 17.17 0.79 2.20
C ARG A 60 17.99 1.62 1.23
N ASN A 61 18.06 1.20 -0.03
CA ASN A 61 18.84 1.87 -1.07
C ASN A 61 18.12 3.10 -1.64
N ASN A 62 16.81 3.19 -1.45
CA ASN A 62 15.96 4.31 -1.86
C ASN A 62 15.30 4.95 -0.63
N PRO A 63 16.07 5.55 0.29
CA PRO A 63 15.51 6.13 1.51
C PRO A 63 14.62 7.33 1.19
N LEU A 64 13.65 7.59 2.08
CA LEU A 64 12.84 8.80 2.04
C LEU A 64 13.74 10.06 1.98
N PRO A 65 13.62 10.89 0.93
CA PRO A 65 14.32 12.16 0.86
C PRO A 65 13.79 13.13 1.92
N ASN A 66 14.69 13.90 2.56
CA ASN A 66 14.29 14.98 3.49
C ASN A 66 13.49 16.07 2.79
N THR A 67 13.67 16.23 1.47
CA THR A 67 12.98 17.24 0.68
C THR A 67 12.18 16.58 -0.43
N LEU A 68 10.90 16.90 -0.48
CA LEU A 68 9.94 16.38 -1.44
C LEU A 68 9.29 17.53 -2.22
N TYR A 69 8.72 17.21 -3.37
CA TYR A 69 8.15 18.17 -4.31
C TYR A 69 6.82 17.69 -4.86
N ARG A 70 5.91 18.62 -5.12
CA ARG A 70 4.63 18.33 -5.78
C ARG A 70 4.18 19.52 -6.62
N ALA A 71 3.59 19.23 -7.77
CA ALA A 71 2.73 20.19 -8.47
C ALA A 71 1.31 20.07 -7.92
N HIS A 72 0.81 21.11 -7.27
CA HIS A 72 -0.45 21.14 -6.55
C HIS A 72 -1.49 22.01 -7.25
N PHE A 73 -2.75 21.61 -7.18
CA PHE A 73 -3.86 22.46 -7.59
C PHE A 73 -4.21 23.39 -6.43
N GLY A 74 -3.95 24.68 -6.61
CA GLY A 74 -4.13 25.71 -5.60
C GLY A 74 -3.20 26.88 -5.93
N ASP A 75 -3.65 28.09 -5.64
CA ASP A 75 -2.78 29.25 -5.82
C ASP A 75 -1.80 29.40 -4.64
N ARG A 76 -0.88 30.36 -4.76
CA ARG A 76 0.15 30.60 -3.75
C ARG A 76 -0.46 30.96 -2.39
N ASP A 77 -1.52 31.75 -2.37
CA ASP A 77 -2.08 32.30 -1.14
C ASP A 77 -2.87 31.22 -0.39
N GLU A 78 -3.61 30.36 -1.11
CA GLU A 78 -4.28 29.19 -0.56
C GLU A 78 -3.27 28.20 0.06
N ILE A 79 -2.20 27.91 -0.68
CA ILE A 79 -1.15 26.99 -0.20
C ILE A 79 -0.42 27.58 1.02
N ASP A 80 -0.17 28.89 1.01
CA ASP A 80 0.50 29.57 2.13
C ASP A 80 -0.38 29.65 3.38
N ALA A 81 -1.71 29.69 3.22
CA ALA A 81 -2.65 29.69 4.33
C ALA A 81 -2.90 28.29 4.91
N TYR A 82 -3.08 27.27 4.06
CA TYR A 82 -3.64 25.97 4.48
C TYR A 82 -2.71 24.77 4.27
N GLY A 83 -1.65 24.92 3.48
CA GLY A 83 -0.83 23.79 3.05
C GLY A 83 -1.42 23.13 1.80
N LEU A 84 -1.36 21.80 1.71
CA LEU A 84 -1.87 21.07 0.55
C LEU A 84 -3.04 20.19 0.97
N GLU A 85 -4.21 20.47 0.40
CA GLU A 85 -5.41 19.70 0.65
C GLU A 85 -5.73 18.74 -0.48
N ARG A 86 -6.25 17.55 -0.14
CA ARG A 86 -6.83 16.66 -1.15
C ARG A 86 -8.09 17.29 -1.74
N SER A 87 -8.19 17.23 -3.06
CA SER A 87 -9.29 17.84 -3.81
C SER A 87 -10.62 17.08 -3.71
N ASP A 88 -10.60 15.82 -3.25
CA ASP A 88 -11.83 15.05 -3.00
C ASP A 88 -12.31 15.25 -1.55
N ALA A 89 -13.16 16.26 -1.35
CA ALA A 89 -13.72 16.59 -0.04
C ALA A 89 -14.76 15.56 0.46
N SER A 90 -15.31 14.72 -0.43
CA SER A 90 -16.38 13.79 -0.10
C SER A 90 -15.92 12.47 0.53
N ASP A 91 -14.61 12.17 0.42
CA ASP A 91 -14.00 10.93 0.89
C ASP A 91 -12.57 11.15 1.43
N LYS A 92 -12.37 12.19 2.27
CA LYS A 92 -11.10 12.45 3.00
C LYS A 92 -10.84 11.36 4.06
N LYS A 93 -10.58 10.14 3.61
CA LYS A 93 -10.20 9.00 4.45
C LYS A 93 -8.96 9.30 5.27
N SER A 94 -8.83 8.59 6.38
CA SER A 94 -7.69 8.65 7.30
C SER A 94 -7.27 7.24 7.72
N GLY A 95 -6.10 7.15 8.37
CA GLY A 95 -5.55 5.88 8.86
C GLY A 95 -5.49 4.82 7.76
N ASP A 96 -5.99 3.63 8.06
CA ASP A 96 -5.92 2.48 7.16
C ASP A 96 -6.63 2.65 5.83
N ASP A 97 -7.75 3.38 5.81
CA ASP A 97 -8.48 3.59 4.55
C ASP A 97 -7.67 4.49 3.62
N TYR A 98 -6.92 5.45 4.18
CA TYR A 98 -6.01 6.27 3.41
C TYR A 98 -4.76 5.50 2.96
N LEU A 99 -4.16 4.67 3.84
CA LEU A 99 -3.06 3.79 3.45
C LEU A 99 -3.47 2.83 2.33
N ALA A 100 -4.68 2.28 2.41
CA ALA A 100 -5.22 1.44 1.35
C ALA A 100 -5.36 2.21 0.03
N ASP A 101 -5.77 3.48 0.08
CA ASP A 101 -5.87 4.31 -1.12
C ASP A 101 -4.51 4.70 -1.70
N ILE A 102 -3.46 4.85 -0.88
CA ILE A 102 -2.06 4.98 -1.34
C ILE A 102 -1.62 3.72 -2.11
N ILE A 103 -1.85 2.52 -1.56
CA ILE A 103 -1.49 1.27 -2.24
C ILE A 103 -2.29 1.11 -3.54
N LYS A 104 -3.60 1.42 -3.53
CA LYS A 104 -4.42 1.40 -4.75
C LYS A 104 -3.94 2.41 -5.78
N HIS A 105 -3.50 3.60 -5.37
CA HIS A 105 -2.93 4.60 -6.27
C HIS A 105 -1.67 4.07 -6.96
N THR A 106 -0.76 3.46 -6.20
CA THR A 106 0.47 2.83 -6.72
C THR A 106 0.15 1.67 -7.68
N SER A 107 -0.92 0.92 -7.41
CA SER A 107 -1.27 -0.31 -8.14
C SER A 107 -1.75 -0.13 -9.59
N ARG A 108 -1.94 1.11 -10.05
CA ARG A 108 -2.59 1.41 -11.33
C ARG A 108 -1.86 2.51 -12.11
N THR A 109 -1.88 2.39 -13.42
CA THR A 109 -1.49 3.46 -14.35
C THR A 109 -2.61 4.50 -14.40
N GLY A 110 -2.62 5.43 -13.44
CA GLY A 110 -3.63 6.49 -13.36
C GLY A 110 -3.70 7.12 -11.97
N GLY A 111 -3.72 8.45 -11.90
CA GLY A 111 -3.73 9.19 -10.64
C GLY A 111 -4.90 8.82 -9.72
N SER A 112 -4.82 9.20 -8.45
CA SER A 112 -5.86 8.93 -7.45
C SER A 112 -7.11 9.82 -7.56
N SER A 113 -7.30 10.52 -8.69
CA SER A 113 -8.25 11.65 -8.84
C SER A 113 -8.16 12.71 -7.72
N GLY A 114 -7.00 12.82 -7.07
CA GLY A 114 -6.78 13.75 -5.96
C GLY A 114 -7.09 13.22 -4.56
N GLY A 115 -7.54 11.95 -4.42
CA GLY A 115 -7.75 11.31 -3.12
C GLY A 115 -6.47 11.01 -2.32
N VAL A 116 -5.29 11.15 -2.94
CA VAL A 116 -3.97 10.93 -2.35
C VAL A 116 -3.01 12.00 -2.86
N LEU A 117 -2.15 12.51 -1.99
CA LEU A 117 -1.10 13.48 -2.34
C LEU A 117 0.24 12.77 -2.57
N SER A 118 0.48 12.29 -3.80
CA SER A 118 1.80 11.76 -4.20
C SER A 118 2.85 12.88 -4.28
N LEU A 119 4.02 12.60 -3.71
CA LEU A 119 5.17 13.51 -3.64
C LEU A 119 6.37 12.89 -4.36
N SER A 120 7.17 13.72 -5.01
CA SER A 120 8.40 13.29 -5.68
C SER A 120 9.65 13.77 -4.96
N GLY A 121 10.70 12.94 -4.93
CA GLY A 121 12.04 13.37 -4.52
C GLY A 121 12.73 14.32 -5.53
N SER A 122 12.12 14.60 -6.68
CA SER A 122 12.72 15.39 -7.76
C SER A 122 11.89 16.63 -8.11
N LEU A 123 12.51 17.82 -7.95
CA LEU A 123 11.93 19.08 -8.43
C LEU A 123 11.68 19.05 -9.95
N GLN A 124 12.55 18.41 -10.72
CA GLN A 124 12.36 18.29 -12.16
C GLN A 124 11.11 17.48 -12.48
N THR A 125 10.87 16.38 -11.77
CA THR A 125 9.66 15.57 -11.93
C THR A 125 8.42 16.38 -11.59
N ALA A 126 8.41 17.09 -10.46
CA ALA A 126 7.28 17.95 -10.09
C ALA A 126 6.99 19.03 -11.15
N ARG A 127 8.02 19.68 -11.70
CA ARG A 127 7.87 20.70 -12.76
C ARG A 127 7.23 20.17 -14.04
N ARG A 128 7.43 18.88 -14.39
CA ARG A 128 6.75 18.27 -15.55
C ARG A 128 5.23 18.22 -15.39
N PHE A 129 4.73 18.25 -14.15
CA PHE A 129 3.30 18.25 -13.83
C PHE A 129 2.73 19.64 -13.52
N ALA A 130 3.52 20.70 -13.66
CA ALA A 130 3.18 22.06 -13.21
C ALA A 130 2.19 22.81 -14.11
N THR A 131 1.85 22.29 -15.29
CA THR A 131 0.87 22.96 -16.17
C THR A 131 -0.47 23.14 -15.45
N GLY A 132 -0.84 24.39 -15.16
CA GLY A 132 -2.05 24.74 -14.40
C GLY A 132 -1.98 24.42 -12.89
N ARG A 133 -0.78 24.27 -12.34
CA ARG A 133 -0.52 23.88 -10.94
C ARG A 133 0.66 24.65 -10.35
N THR A 134 0.66 24.83 -9.04
CA THR A 134 1.74 25.48 -8.30
C THR A 134 2.72 24.43 -7.80
N VAL A 135 4.02 24.60 -8.05
CA VAL A 135 5.04 23.68 -7.52
C VAL A 135 5.39 24.07 -6.09
N VAL A 136 5.43 23.10 -5.20
CA VAL A 136 5.80 23.28 -3.80
C VAL A 136 6.94 22.38 -3.41
N GLN A 137 7.71 22.83 -2.42
CA GLN A 137 8.72 22.07 -1.70
C GLN A 137 8.21 21.76 -0.29
N ILE A 138 8.42 20.53 0.14
CA ILE A 138 7.96 19.99 1.41
C ILE A 138 9.16 19.42 2.17
N ASP A 139 9.26 19.73 3.46
CA ASP A 139 10.21 19.12 4.39
C ASP A 139 9.59 17.85 4.99
N ALA A 140 10.10 16.70 4.56
CA ALA A 140 9.67 15.39 5.05
C ALA A 140 10.19 15.09 6.47
N SER A 141 11.18 15.85 6.96
CA SER A 141 11.73 15.70 8.31
C SER A 141 10.93 16.45 9.37
N ALA A 142 10.09 17.41 8.97
CA ALA A 142 9.25 18.20 9.86
C ALA A 142 8.26 17.35 10.69
N PHE A 143 7.87 16.18 10.18
CA PHE A 143 6.94 15.26 10.82
C PHE A 143 7.50 13.83 10.83
N SER A 144 8.36 13.55 11.82
CA SER A 144 9.01 12.26 11.98
C SER A 144 8.00 11.10 11.95
N GLY A 145 8.24 10.13 11.06
CA GLY A 145 7.40 8.94 10.88
C GLY A 145 6.07 9.16 10.16
N ARG A 146 5.73 10.39 9.75
CA ARG A 146 4.49 10.70 9.02
C ARG A 146 4.68 10.80 7.52
N PHE A 147 5.92 10.82 7.05
CA PHE A 147 6.23 10.61 5.65
C PHE A 147 6.79 9.21 5.47
N LYS A 148 6.32 8.51 4.44
CA LYS A 148 6.86 7.21 4.04
C LYS A 148 6.94 7.11 2.52
N THR A 149 7.90 6.34 2.04
CA THR A 149 7.93 5.90 0.66
C THR A 149 6.94 4.76 0.42
N THR A 150 6.62 4.48 -0.84
CA THR A 150 5.78 3.34 -1.22
C THR A 150 6.36 2.02 -0.70
N ALA A 151 7.68 1.79 -0.82
CA ALA A 151 8.30 0.56 -0.35
C ALA A 151 8.12 0.36 1.16
N GLN A 152 8.28 1.43 1.94
CA GLN A 152 8.06 1.40 3.39
C GLN A 152 6.59 1.08 3.74
N ILE A 153 5.62 1.67 3.05
CA ILE A 153 4.20 1.38 3.26
C ILE A 153 3.87 -0.09 2.92
N LEU A 154 4.42 -0.62 1.82
CA LEU A 154 4.21 -2.02 1.45
C LEU A 154 4.84 -2.99 2.47
N LEU A 155 6.01 -2.66 3.02
CA LEU A 155 6.69 -3.48 4.03
C LEU A 155 6.00 -3.46 5.40
N ASP A 156 5.55 -2.29 5.84
CA ASP A 156 5.08 -2.10 7.21
C ASP A 156 3.58 -2.35 7.37
N ASP A 157 2.79 -2.05 6.33
CA ASP A 157 1.33 -1.91 6.45
C ASP A 157 0.54 -2.88 5.56
N ALA A 158 1.07 -3.35 4.42
CA ALA A 158 0.27 -4.12 3.44
C ALA A 158 -0.28 -5.44 3.99
N ASP A 159 0.48 -6.18 4.79
CA ASP A 159 0.02 -7.45 5.40
C ASP A 159 -1.23 -7.23 6.25
N ARG A 160 -1.19 -6.21 7.09
CA ARG A 160 -2.29 -5.81 7.98
C ARG A 160 -3.51 -5.35 7.18
N LEU A 161 -3.29 -4.57 6.12
CA LEU A 161 -4.37 -4.07 5.25
C LEU A 161 -5.01 -5.18 4.41
N MET A 162 -4.24 -6.18 3.98
CA MET A 162 -4.76 -7.39 3.32
C MET A 162 -5.57 -8.24 4.30
N ALA A 163 -5.06 -8.46 5.52
CA ALA A 163 -5.78 -9.20 6.56
C ALA A 163 -7.11 -8.52 6.91
N ALA A 164 -7.13 -7.18 6.95
CA ALA A 164 -8.33 -6.37 7.14
C ALA A 164 -9.23 -6.24 5.90
N LYS A 165 -8.86 -6.85 4.76
CA LYS A 165 -9.57 -6.79 3.47
C LYS A 165 -9.75 -5.38 2.90
N LYS A 166 -8.90 -4.42 3.29
CA LYS A 166 -8.91 -3.05 2.76
C LYS A 166 -8.22 -2.94 1.39
N VAL A 167 -7.27 -3.85 1.14
CA VAL A 167 -6.64 -4.06 -0.17
C VAL A 167 -6.65 -5.55 -0.50
N SER A 168 -6.78 -5.90 -1.77
CA SER A 168 -6.66 -7.30 -2.20
C SER A 168 -5.19 -7.68 -2.40
N PRO A 169 -4.86 -8.98 -2.36
CA PRO A 169 -3.51 -9.44 -2.68
C PRO A 169 -3.08 -9.07 -4.12
N SER A 170 -4.02 -9.02 -5.07
CA SER A 170 -3.74 -8.56 -6.44
C SER A 170 -3.39 -7.08 -6.50
N THR A 171 -4.05 -6.22 -5.73
CA THR A 171 -3.71 -4.80 -5.63
C THR A 171 -2.29 -4.61 -5.09
N VAL A 172 -1.92 -5.34 -4.03
CA VAL A 172 -0.56 -5.29 -3.47
C VAL A 172 0.49 -5.80 -4.46
N ARG A 173 0.20 -6.91 -5.15
CA ARG A 173 1.08 -7.44 -6.22
C ARG A 173 1.34 -6.39 -7.31
N ASN A 174 0.29 -5.76 -7.82
CA ASN A 174 0.42 -4.71 -8.83
C ASN A 174 1.23 -3.51 -8.31
N ALA A 175 1.05 -3.12 -7.04
CA ALA A 175 1.80 -2.02 -6.45
C ALA A 175 3.31 -2.34 -6.35
N LEU A 176 3.67 -3.60 -6.03
CA LEU A 176 5.07 -4.06 -6.04
C LEU A 176 5.67 -4.00 -7.45
N GLU A 177 4.91 -4.45 -8.45
CA GLU A 177 5.35 -4.44 -9.86
C GLU A 177 5.63 -3.02 -10.38
N HIS A 178 4.72 -2.07 -10.09
CA HIS A 178 4.92 -0.67 -10.46
C HIS A 178 6.06 -0.02 -9.68
N LEU A 179 6.17 -0.30 -8.38
CA LEU A 179 7.26 0.21 -7.54
C LEU A 179 8.64 -0.12 -8.14
N GLN A 180 8.82 -1.36 -8.58
CA GLN A 180 10.07 -1.80 -9.19
C GLN A 180 10.30 -1.17 -10.57
N SER A 181 9.24 -1.09 -11.38
CA SER A 181 9.33 -0.55 -12.74
C SER A 181 9.67 0.95 -12.75
N ASP A 182 9.14 1.70 -11.79
CA ASP A 182 9.32 3.16 -11.67
C ASP A 182 10.56 3.55 -10.84
N GLY A 183 11.24 2.58 -10.22
CA GLY A 183 12.48 2.80 -9.47
C GLY A 183 12.32 3.69 -8.23
N GLU A 184 11.16 3.60 -7.57
CA GLU A 184 10.72 4.40 -6.41
C GLU A 184 10.96 5.91 -6.53
N SER A 185 9.91 6.61 -6.98
CA SER A 185 9.93 8.07 -7.05
C SER A 185 8.88 8.74 -6.15
N GLU A 186 8.03 7.95 -5.47
CA GLU A 186 6.85 8.44 -4.76
C GLU A 186 6.94 8.27 -3.25
N ALA A 187 6.58 9.34 -2.54
CA ALA A 187 6.41 9.38 -1.10
C ALA A 187 5.06 10.03 -0.73
N PHE A 188 4.60 9.75 0.49
CA PHE A 188 3.28 10.17 0.95
C PHE A 188 3.34 10.67 2.39
N TYR A 189 2.51 11.67 2.70
CA TYR A 189 2.20 12.07 4.06
C TYR A 189 1.01 11.25 4.56
N LEU A 190 1.16 10.49 5.64
CA LEU A 190 0.23 9.45 6.08
C LEU A 190 -1.07 9.97 6.70
N ASP A 191 -1.11 11.23 7.15
CA ASP A 191 -2.29 11.80 7.80
C ASP A 191 -3.25 12.48 6.78
N GLY A 192 -3.00 12.34 5.48
CA GLY A 192 -3.86 12.86 4.43
C GLY A 192 -3.38 14.18 3.86
N ASP A 193 -3.93 15.29 4.37
CA ASP A 193 -3.59 16.64 3.92
C ASP A 193 -2.24 17.07 4.52
N ILE A 194 -1.40 17.75 3.73
CA ILE A 194 -0.06 18.14 4.17
C ILE A 194 -0.16 19.52 4.83
N PRO A 195 0.22 19.65 6.10
CA PRO A 195 0.08 20.91 6.83
C PRO A 195 1.01 21.98 6.24
N ARG A 196 0.58 23.24 6.31
CA ARG A 196 1.38 24.41 5.91
C ARG A 196 2.80 24.41 6.50
N SER A 197 2.96 23.96 7.75
CA SER A 197 4.26 23.91 8.42
C SER A 197 5.26 22.93 7.78
N ALA A 198 4.81 21.98 6.96
CA ALA A 198 5.71 21.15 6.16
C ALA A 198 6.15 21.83 4.85
N VAL A 199 5.45 22.88 4.40
CA VAL A 199 5.77 23.58 3.14
C VAL A 199 6.90 24.58 3.38
N THR A 200 8.03 24.37 2.72
CA THR A 200 9.21 25.24 2.87
C THR A 200 9.34 26.28 1.75
N GLN A 201 8.82 25.98 0.57
CA GLN A 201 8.91 26.88 -0.58
C GLN A 201 7.75 26.67 -1.55
N ILE A 202 7.26 27.76 -2.13
CA ILE A 202 6.27 27.79 -3.20
C ILE A 202 6.93 28.48 -4.40
N TYR A 203 7.00 27.80 -5.54
CA TYR A 203 7.66 28.24 -6.76
C TYR A 203 6.74 29.03 -7.68
#